data_AF-A0A351QVF6-F1
#
_entry.id   AF-A0A351QVF6-F1
#
_cell.length_a   1.000
_cell.length_b   1.000
_cell.length_c   1.000
_cell.angle_alpha   90.00
_cell.angle_beta   90.00
_cell.angle_gamma   90.00
#
_symmetry.space_group_name_H-M   'P 1'
#
loop_
_entity.id
_entity.type
_entity.pdbx_description
1 polymer ?
#
loop_
_entity_poly.entity_id
_entity_poly.type
_entity_poly.pdbx_seq_one_letter_code
_entity_poly.pdbx_strand_id
1 'polypeptide(L)'
;MKYLKVGKVRGDVCSMVVELNRANFNKVTDLFIDLEYNLSIFSVINKINPGRIFVNNVDNPTTALIISTEGMYFAGNAKDDDFNCELNNVLKDDIFKKALEKSKVDYIVFYSSKEWENSFKDIFNSLYPMEDDRRYLELEIDKFNNVEVSEKVKKIDREMLL
;
A
#
# COMPACT_ATOMS: atom_id res chain seq x y z
N MET A 1 -10.89 22.04 -3.27
CA MET A 1 -10.72 20.97 -2.26
C MET A 1 -12.08 20.48 -1.83
N LYS A 2 -12.43 19.23 -2.15
CA LYS A 2 -13.64 18.57 -1.64
C LYS A 2 -13.19 17.61 -0.54
N TYR A 3 -13.48 17.95 0.71
CA TYR A 3 -13.37 17.01 1.81
C TYR A 3 -14.53 16.01 1.71
N LEU A 4 -14.24 14.71 1.82
CA LEU A 4 -15.26 13.67 1.89
C LEU A 4 -16.09 13.86 3.17
N LYS A 5 -17.42 13.92 3.05
CA LYS A 5 -18.35 14.02 4.20
C LYS A 5 -18.44 12.66 4.89
N VAL A 6 -18.14 12.64 6.19
CA VAL A 6 -18.18 11.44 7.02
C VAL A 6 -19.62 11.11 7.42
N GLY A 7 -20.07 9.90 7.09
CA GLY A 7 -21.34 9.31 7.55
C GLY A 7 -21.19 8.61 8.90
N LYS A 8 -22.30 8.51 9.63
CA LYS A 8 -22.39 8.00 11.02
C LYS A 8 -22.03 6.50 11.11
N VAL A 9 -21.11 6.13 12.01
CA VAL A 9 -20.67 4.74 12.25
C VAL A 9 -21.74 3.98 13.05
N ARG A 10 -22.10 2.78 12.56
CA ARG A 10 -23.05 1.82 13.17
C ARG A 10 -22.27 0.90 14.12
N GLY A 11 -22.87 0.54 15.26
CA GLY A 11 -22.24 -0.26 16.30
C GLY A 11 -22.29 -1.76 16.03
N ASP A 12 -21.49 -2.23 15.08
CA ASP A 12 -21.28 -3.65 14.81
C ASP A 12 -19.83 -4.02 15.20
N VAL A 13 -19.63 -5.20 15.81
CA VAL A 13 -18.32 -5.68 16.26
C VAL A 13 -17.49 -6.03 15.03
N CYS A 14 -16.55 -5.16 14.66
CA CYS A 14 -15.62 -5.42 13.56
C CYS A 14 -14.67 -6.56 13.98
N SER A 15 -14.58 -7.58 13.15
CA SER A 15 -13.67 -8.70 13.36
C SER A 15 -13.19 -9.14 11.99
N MET A 16 -11.91 -9.52 11.88
CA MET A 16 -11.32 -10.21 10.73
C MET A 16 -10.33 -9.37 9.87
N VAL A 17 -9.31 -8.81 10.52
CA VAL A 17 -8.01 -8.52 9.88
C VAL A 17 -6.94 -9.38 10.55
N VAL A 18 -6.15 -10.09 9.75
CA VAL A 18 -5.05 -10.91 10.25
C VAL A 18 -3.76 -10.53 9.53
N GLU A 19 -2.71 -10.25 10.29
CA GLU A 19 -1.37 -10.14 9.72
C GLU A 19 -0.86 -11.53 9.33
N LEU A 20 -0.54 -11.71 8.05
CA LEU A 20 0.00 -12.96 7.55
C LEU A 20 1.39 -13.20 8.13
N ASN A 21 1.63 -14.46 8.51
CA ASN A 21 2.99 -14.92 8.75
C ASN A 21 3.82 -14.79 7.45
N ARG A 22 5.06 -14.31 7.57
CA ARG A 22 6.00 -14.16 6.45
C ARG A 22 6.18 -15.43 5.60
N ALA A 23 6.02 -16.62 6.20
CA ALA A 23 6.05 -17.89 5.48
C ALA A 23 4.91 -18.05 4.45
N ASN A 24 3.80 -17.33 4.63
CA ASN A 24 2.57 -17.45 3.84
C ASN A 24 2.32 -16.26 2.90
N PHE A 25 3.29 -15.35 2.71
CA PHE A 25 3.11 -14.17 1.87
C PHE A 25 2.74 -14.49 0.42
N ASN A 26 3.14 -15.63 -0.11
CA ASN A 26 2.80 -16.05 -1.48
C ASN A 26 1.30 -16.25 -1.70
N LYS A 27 0.49 -16.41 -0.64
CA LYS A 27 -0.97 -16.62 -0.75
C LYS A 27 -1.73 -15.44 -1.35
N VAL A 28 -1.15 -14.24 -1.34
CA VAL A 28 -1.82 -13.03 -1.88
C VAL A 28 -1.39 -12.68 -3.30
N THR A 29 -0.45 -13.42 -3.91
CA THR A 29 0.18 -13.06 -5.18
C THR A 29 -0.83 -12.72 -6.27
N ASP A 30 -1.85 -13.56 -6.43
CA ASP A 30 -2.85 -13.42 -7.50
C ASP A 30 -3.77 -12.21 -7.31
N LEU A 31 -3.95 -11.73 -6.07
CA LEU A 31 -4.76 -10.53 -5.82
C LEU A 31 -4.12 -9.29 -6.43
N PHE A 32 -2.79 -9.25 -6.54
CA PHE A 32 -2.02 -8.06 -6.92
C PHE A 32 -1.61 -8.02 -8.40
N ILE A 33 -2.14 -8.91 -9.25
CA ILE A 33 -1.77 -8.97 -10.67
C ILE A 33 -2.02 -7.64 -11.40
N ASP A 34 -3.12 -6.94 -11.07
CA ASP A 34 -3.48 -5.65 -11.67
C ASP A 34 -2.58 -4.48 -11.21
N LEU A 35 -1.67 -4.73 -10.26
CA LEU A 35 -0.72 -3.75 -9.73
C LEU A 35 0.73 -4.10 -10.07
N GLU A 36 0.96 -4.93 -11.10
CA GLU A 36 2.27 -5.53 -11.37
C GLU A 36 3.42 -4.52 -11.59
N TYR A 37 3.10 -3.31 -12.04
CA TYR A 37 4.08 -2.23 -12.21
C TYR A 37 4.69 -1.72 -10.89
N ASN A 38 4.10 -2.07 -9.75
CA ASN A 38 4.58 -1.71 -8.42
C ASN A 38 5.48 -2.83 -7.86
N LEU A 39 6.74 -2.87 -8.31
CA LEU A 39 7.71 -3.91 -7.94
C LEU A 39 7.88 -4.10 -6.42
N SER A 40 7.62 -3.06 -5.62
CA SER A 40 7.63 -3.13 -4.16
C SER A 40 6.69 -4.21 -3.62
N ILE A 41 5.53 -4.41 -4.25
CA ILE A 41 4.58 -5.48 -3.89
C ILE A 41 5.26 -6.85 -3.94
N PHE A 42 5.81 -7.20 -5.10
CA PHE A 42 6.44 -8.50 -5.30
C PHE A 42 7.74 -8.63 -4.51
N SER A 43 8.45 -7.53 -4.24
CA SER A 43 9.62 -7.57 -3.35
C SER A 43 9.24 -7.98 -1.92
N VAL A 44 8.09 -7.51 -1.41
CA VAL A 44 7.56 -7.92 -0.10
C VAL A 44 7.08 -9.37 -0.15
N ILE A 45 6.27 -9.74 -1.15
CA ILE A 45 5.74 -11.11 -1.30
C ILE A 45 6.87 -12.14 -1.38
N ASN A 46 7.92 -11.84 -2.15
CA ASN A 46 9.11 -12.69 -2.28
C ASN A 46 10.08 -12.57 -1.09
N LYS A 47 9.73 -11.79 -0.07
CA LYS A 47 10.49 -11.61 1.18
C LYS A 47 11.88 -10.97 0.97
N ILE A 48 12.09 -10.30 -0.17
CA ILE A 48 13.32 -9.59 -0.51
C ILE A 48 13.39 -8.31 0.31
N ASN A 49 12.31 -7.53 0.31
CA ASN A 49 12.20 -6.30 1.10
C ASN A 49 11.36 -6.54 2.36
N PRO A 50 11.62 -5.79 3.44
CA PRO A 50 10.72 -5.74 4.59
C PRO A 50 9.33 -5.29 4.17
N GLY A 51 8.31 -5.89 4.78
CA GLY A 51 6.93 -5.48 4.60
C GLY A 51 6.00 -6.32 5.44
N ARG A 52 4.77 -5.85 5.56
CA ARG A 52 3.69 -6.48 6.33
C ARG A 52 2.53 -6.74 5.39
N ILE A 53 1.83 -7.87 5.57
CA ILE A 53 0.67 -8.22 4.75
C ILE A 53 -0.50 -8.51 5.69
N PHE A 54 -1.61 -7.81 5.49
CA PHE A 54 -2.85 -8.00 6.22
C PHE A 54 -3.90 -8.56 5.28
N VAL A 55 -4.65 -9.56 5.74
CA VAL A 55 -5.69 -10.23 4.95
C VAL A 55 -6.96 -10.41 5.76
N ASN A 56 -8.08 -10.59 5.05
CA ASN A 56 -9.34 -11.00 5.67
C ASN A 56 -9.34 -12.50 6.05
N ASN A 57 -8.60 -13.37 5.35
CA ASN A 57 -8.56 -14.78 5.70
C ASN A 57 -7.18 -15.38 5.45
N VAL A 58 -6.64 -16.11 6.42
CA VAL A 58 -5.29 -16.70 6.33
C VAL A 58 -5.23 -17.87 5.35
N ASP A 59 -6.30 -18.63 5.24
CA ASP A 59 -6.35 -19.85 4.44
C ASP A 59 -6.66 -19.54 2.97
N ASN A 60 -7.63 -18.67 2.74
CA ASN A 60 -8.07 -18.24 1.41
C ASN A 60 -8.31 -16.72 1.37
N PRO A 61 -7.24 -15.90 1.27
CA PRO A 61 -7.36 -14.44 1.20
C PRO A 61 -8.17 -14.00 -0.02
N THR A 62 -9.20 -13.18 0.19
CA THR A 62 -9.93 -12.52 -0.92
C THR A 62 -9.70 -11.01 -0.95
N THR A 63 -9.15 -10.46 0.12
CA THR A 63 -8.84 -9.03 0.28
C THR A 63 -7.53 -8.91 1.05
N ALA A 64 -6.65 -8.01 0.60
CA ALA A 64 -5.35 -7.81 1.20
C ALA A 64 -4.88 -6.35 1.19
N LEU A 65 -4.12 -5.98 2.22
CA LEU A 65 -3.27 -4.80 2.29
C LEU A 65 -1.80 -5.25 2.41
N ILE A 66 -0.94 -4.76 1.53
CA ILE A 66 0.52 -4.84 1.69
C ILE A 66 1.06 -3.47 2.12
N ILE A 67 1.90 -3.45 3.15
CA ILE A 67 2.63 -2.25 3.58
C ILE A 67 4.12 -2.50 3.35
N SER A 68 4.73 -1.62 2.56
CA SER A 68 6.18 -1.57 2.32
C SER A 68 6.75 -0.20 2.72
N THR A 69 8.06 -0.03 2.57
CA THR A 69 8.70 1.29 2.69
C THR A 69 8.17 2.30 1.68
N GLU A 70 7.72 1.85 0.51
CA GLU A 70 7.32 2.75 -0.60
C GLU A 70 5.83 3.08 -0.63
N GLY A 71 5.04 2.45 0.25
CA GLY A 71 3.62 2.71 0.35
C GLY A 71 2.77 1.51 0.75
N MET A 72 1.47 1.74 0.64
CA MET A 72 0.38 0.83 0.97
C MET A 72 -0.32 0.37 -0.31
N TYR A 73 -0.54 -0.92 -0.47
CA TYR A 73 -1.11 -1.51 -1.67
C TYR A 73 -2.34 -2.34 -1.32
N PHE A 74 -3.49 -1.98 -1.89
CA PHE A 74 -4.77 -2.64 -1.67
C PHE A 74 -5.18 -3.48 -2.88
N ALA A 75 -5.66 -4.70 -2.63
CA ALA A 75 -6.10 -5.60 -3.66
C ALA A 75 -7.19 -6.57 -3.20
N GLY A 76 -7.93 -7.13 -4.17
CA GLY A 76 -9.03 -8.06 -3.91
C GLY A 76 -10.39 -7.37 -3.75
N ASN A 77 -11.26 -7.93 -2.90
CA ASN A 77 -12.62 -7.45 -2.71
C ASN A 77 -12.67 -6.16 -1.87
N ALA A 78 -12.87 -5.03 -2.54
CA ALA A 78 -12.98 -3.71 -1.91
C ALA A 78 -14.20 -3.55 -0.99
N LYS A 79 -15.22 -4.41 -1.10
CA LYS A 79 -16.50 -4.33 -0.36
C LYS A 79 -16.54 -5.26 0.86
N ASP A 80 -15.37 -5.66 1.37
CA ASP A 80 -15.26 -6.42 2.61
C ASP A 80 -15.35 -5.46 3.81
N ASP A 81 -16.58 -5.16 4.23
CA ASP A 81 -16.86 -4.16 5.28
C ASP A 81 -16.21 -4.51 6.63
N ASP A 82 -16.14 -5.81 6.95
CA ASP A 82 -15.53 -6.32 8.19
C ASP A 82 -14.02 -6.08 8.18
N PHE A 83 -13.33 -6.44 7.09
CA PHE A 83 -11.92 -6.14 6.89
C PHE A 83 -11.65 -4.63 6.90
N ASN A 84 -12.45 -3.86 6.16
CA ASN A 84 -12.26 -2.41 5.99
C ASN A 84 -12.43 -1.65 7.32
N CYS A 85 -13.43 -2.01 8.13
CA CYS A 85 -13.65 -1.40 9.43
C CYS A 85 -12.46 -1.65 10.37
N GLU A 86 -12.06 -2.92 10.52
CA GLU A 86 -11.00 -3.29 11.46
C GLU A 86 -9.63 -2.76 11.02
N LEU A 87 -9.41 -2.60 9.71
CA LEU A 87 -8.18 -2.04 9.20
C LEU A 87 -7.95 -0.60 9.68
N ASN A 88 -8.98 0.21 9.91
CA ASN A 88 -8.81 1.56 10.47
C ASN A 88 -8.14 1.52 11.85
N ASN A 89 -8.51 0.53 12.69
CA ASN A 89 -7.92 0.33 14.01
C ASN A 89 -6.46 -0.09 13.87
N VAL A 90 -6.16 -1.08 13.02
CA VAL A 90 -4.77 -1.52 12.72
C VAL A 90 -3.90 -0.34 12.27
N LEU A 91 -4.42 0.50 11.38
CA LEU A 91 -3.67 1.66 10.90
C LEU A 91 -3.38 2.67 12.00
N LYS A 92 -4.33 2.94 12.91
CA LYS A 92 -4.14 3.93 13.98
C LYS A 92 -3.33 3.42 15.15
N ASP A 93 -3.62 2.20 15.60
CA ASP A 93 -3.12 1.67 16.87
C ASP A 93 -1.80 0.92 16.73
N ASP A 94 -1.42 0.58 15.50
CA ASP A 94 -0.15 -0.07 15.19
C ASP A 94 0.65 0.75 14.16
N ILE A 95 0.20 0.80 12.90
CA ILE A 95 1.02 1.32 11.78
C ILE A 95 1.42 2.78 11.99
N PHE A 96 0.46 3.64 12.29
CA PHE A 96 0.65 5.08 12.40
C PHE A 96 0.66 5.57 13.84
N LYS A 97 0.60 4.71 14.86
CA LYS A 97 0.51 5.13 16.27
C LYS A 97 1.51 6.22 16.64
N LYS A 98 2.80 5.98 16.37
CA LYS A 98 3.89 6.93 16.64
C LYS A 98 3.87 8.16 15.74
N ALA A 99 3.39 8.02 14.51
CA ALA A 99 3.29 9.09 13.53
C ALA A 99 2.14 10.06 13.90
N LEU A 100 1.01 9.52 14.35
CA LEU A 100 -0.16 10.26 14.84
C LEU A 100 0.16 11.04 16.11
N GLU A 101 0.86 10.44 17.08
CA GLU A 101 1.33 11.14 18.29
C GLU A 101 2.19 12.38 17.98
N LYS A 102 2.82 12.41 16.80
CA LYS A 102 3.71 13.50 16.35
C LYS A 102 3.07 14.38 15.27
N SER A 103 1.82 14.13 14.87
CA SER A 103 1.17 14.79 13.73
C SER A 103 1.99 14.71 12.43
N LYS A 104 2.68 13.59 12.19
CA LYS A 104 3.55 13.35 11.03
C LYS A 104 3.17 12.07 10.31
N VAL A 105 1.96 12.05 9.75
CA VAL A 105 1.49 10.94 8.93
C VAL A 105 1.73 11.30 7.46
N ASP A 106 2.55 10.49 6.79
CA ASP A 106 2.81 10.59 5.35
C ASP A 106 2.84 9.17 4.78
N TYR A 107 2.05 8.92 3.74
CA TYR A 107 1.91 7.61 3.11
C TYR A 107 1.32 7.75 1.70
N ILE A 108 1.62 6.78 0.85
CA ILE A 108 1.08 6.69 -0.50
C ILE A 108 0.25 5.41 -0.58
N VAL A 109 -0.92 5.51 -1.21
CA VAL A 109 -1.84 4.39 -1.40
C VAL A 109 -1.94 4.05 -2.88
N PHE A 110 -1.82 2.78 -3.20
CA PHE A 110 -2.05 2.19 -4.51
C PHE A 110 -3.13 1.12 -4.38
N TYR A 111 -3.98 0.95 -5.39
CA TYR A 111 -5.11 0.05 -5.30
C TYR A 111 -5.50 -0.52 -6.67
N SER A 112 -5.90 -1.80 -6.69
CA SER A 112 -6.14 -2.55 -7.95
C SER A 112 -7.36 -2.09 -8.73
N SER A 113 -8.33 -1.45 -8.08
CA SER A 113 -9.56 -0.98 -8.73
C SER A 113 -10.14 0.26 -8.05
N LYS A 114 -10.82 1.12 -8.83
CA LYS A 114 -11.51 2.31 -8.30
C LYS A 114 -12.62 1.99 -7.30
N GLU A 115 -13.05 0.73 -7.18
CA GLU A 115 -14.02 0.34 -6.16
C GLU A 115 -13.53 0.66 -4.74
N TRP A 116 -12.22 0.58 -4.51
CA TRP A 116 -11.57 0.90 -3.23
C TRP A 116 -11.81 2.34 -2.75
N GLU A 117 -11.99 3.29 -3.66
CA GLU A 117 -12.27 4.70 -3.32
C GLU A 117 -13.52 4.82 -2.42
N ASN A 118 -14.51 3.95 -2.60
CA ASN A 118 -15.74 3.95 -1.80
C ASN A 118 -15.50 3.52 -0.34
N SER A 119 -14.47 2.70 -0.11
CA SER A 119 -14.13 2.08 1.17
C SER A 119 -13.10 2.89 1.95
N PHE A 120 -12.34 3.77 1.27
CA PHE A 120 -11.30 4.60 1.88
C PHE A 120 -11.83 5.57 2.93
N LYS A 121 -13.09 6.00 2.84
CA LYS A 121 -13.72 6.80 3.90
C LYS A 121 -13.73 6.07 5.26
N ASP A 122 -13.87 4.75 5.24
CA ASP A 122 -13.97 3.92 6.44
C ASP A 122 -12.56 3.51 6.89
N ILE A 123 -11.74 2.98 5.96
CA ILE A 123 -10.36 2.54 6.21
C ILE A 123 -9.47 3.69 6.71
N PHE A 124 -9.57 4.86 6.07
CA PHE A 124 -8.76 6.03 6.39
C PHE A 124 -9.54 7.09 7.18
N ASN A 125 -10.61 6.69 7.86
CA ASN A 125 -11.34 7.58 8.75
C ASN A 125 -10.36 8.23 9.75
N SER A 126 -10.28 9.57 9.75
CA SER A 126 -9.35 10.38 10.54
C SER A 126 -7.85 10.29 10.15
N LEU A 127 -7.50 9.66 9.03
CA LEU A 127 -6.15 9.60 8.45
C LEU A 127 -6.00 10.45 7.17
N TYR A 128 -7.11 10.98 6.65
CA TYR A 128 -7.21 12.02 5.60
C TYR A 128 -6.20 11.91 4.43
N PRO A 129 -6.25 10.85 3.61
CA PRO A 129 -5.42 10.76 2.42
C PRO A 129 -5.80 11.85 1.41
N MET A 130 -4.83 12.28 0.61
CA MET A 130 -5.05 13.19 -0.53
C MET A 130 -4.97 12.39 -1.83
N GLU A 131 -5.84 12.71 -2.78
CA GLU A 131 -5.78 12.16 -4.14
C GLU A 131 -4.69 12.87 -4.96
N ASP A 132 -3.93 12.07 -5.70
CA ASP A 132 -2.92 12.54 -6.65
C ASP A 132 -2.91 11.61 -7.87
N ASP A 133 -2.62 12.16 -9.05
CA ASP A 133 -2.62 11.43 -10.31
C ASP A 133 -1.19 10.96 -10.63
N ARG A 134 -0.99 9.64 -10.72
CA ARG A 134 0.28 9.04 -11.16
C ARG A 134 0.18 8.50 -12.57
N ARG A 135 1.26 8.70 -13.35
CA ARG A 135 1.38 8.18 -14.72
C ARG A 135 2.47 7.13 -14.76
N TYR A 136 2.13 5.94 -15.25
CA TYR A 136 3.12 4.95 -15.65
C TYR A 136 3.64 5.31 -17.03
N LEU A 137 4.97 5.23 -17.20
CA LEU A 137 5.66 5.57 -18.44
C LEU A 137 6.39 4.34 -18.94
N GLU A 138 6.38 4.14 -20.25
CA GLU A 138 7.21 3.14 -20.93
C GLU A 138 8.49 3.80 -21.44
N LEU A 139 9.63 3.18 -21.15
CA LEU A 139 10.93 3.66 -21.58
C LEU A 139 11.29 3.08 -22.94
N GLU A 140 11.41 3.95 -23.95
CA GLU A 140 12.00 3.58 -25.25
C GLU A 140 13.53 3.52 -25.13
N ILE A 141 14.06 2.40 -24.64
CA ILE A 141 15.48 2.26 -24.30
C ILE A 141 16.42 2.54 -25.48
N ASP A 142 16.01 2.21 -26.70
CA ASP A 142 16.83 2.38 -27.90
C ASP A 142 17.18 3.85 -28.20
N LYS A 143 16.35 4.79 -27.73
CA LYS A 143 16.63 6.23 -27.82
C LYS A 143 17.81 6.67 -26.95
N PHE A 144 18.26 5.82 -26.02
CA PHE A 144 19.30 6.15 -25.05
C PHE A 144 20.65 5.45 -25.32
N ASN A 145 20.76 4.65 -26.39
CA ASN A 145 21.97 3.86 -26.67
C ASN A 145 23.25 4.69 -26.90
N ASN A 146 23.13 5.95 -27.31
CA ASN A 146 24.26 6.83 -27.63
C ASN A 146 24.23 8.16 -26.86
N VAL A 147 23.69 8.16 -25.64
CA VAL A 147 23.62 9.39 -24.82
C VAL A 147 24.96 9.65 -24.14
N GLU A 148 25.54 10.83 -24.40
CA GLU A 148 26.71 11.29 -23.68
C GLU A 148 26.33 11.63 -22.24
N VAL A 149 26.89 10.88 -21.29
CA VAL A 149 26.66 11.11 -19.86
C VAL A 149 27.77 12.00 -19.34
N SER A 150 27.40 13.10 -18.67
CA SER A 150 28.37 14.03 -18.06
C SER A 150 29.31 13.31 -17.10
N GLU A 151 30.60 13.67 -17.11
CA GLU A 151 31.61 13.16 -16.16
C GLU A 151 31.27 13.42 -14.68
N LYS A 152 30.32 14.33 -14.42
CA LYS A 152 29.80 14.61 -13.07
C LYS A 152 28.79 13.57 -12.57
N VAL A 153 28.22 12.76 -13.47
CA VAL A 153 27.33 11.65 -13.12
C VAL A 153 28.18 10.46 -12.74
N LYS A 154 27.97 9.96 -11.52
CA LYS A 154 28.70 8.82 -10.98
C LYS A 154 27.72 7.78 -10.47
N LYS A 155 28.13 6.52 -10.53
CA LYS A 155 27.39 5.43 -9.87
C LYS A 155 27.46 5.66 -8.36
N ILE A 156 26.33 5.56 -7.68
CA ILE A 156 26.30 5.59 -6.21
C ILE A 156 27.09 4.40 -5.69
N ASP A 157 28.04 4.66 -4.81
CA ASP A 157 28.83 3.66 -4.10
C ASP A 157 28.75 3.88 -2.58
N ARG A 158 29.50 3.07 -1.82
CA ARG A 158 29.48 3.15 -0.36
C ARG A 158 30.04 4.44 0.20
N GLU A 159 30.99 5.08 -0.48
CA GLU A 159 31.61 6.31 0.00
C GLU A 159 30.62 7.47 -0.02
N MET A 160 29.65 7.44 -0.95
CA MET A 160 28.60 8.45 -1.06
C MET A 160 27.43 8.29 -0.08
N LEU A 161 27.35 7.15 0.65
CA LEU A 161 26.25 6.83 1.57
C LEU A 161 26.63 6.98 3.06
N LEU A 162 27.88 7.36 3.35
CA LEU A 162 28.44 7.59 4.69
C LEU A 162 28.57 9.08 4.98
#